data_AF-A0A418EGF0-F1
#
_entry.id   AF-A0A418EGF0-F1
#
_cell.length_a   1.000
_cell.length_b   1.000
_cell.length_c   1.000
_cell.angle_alpha   90.00
_cell.angle_beta   90.00
_cell.angle_gamma   90.00
#
_symmetry.space_group_name_H-M   'P 1'
#
loop_
_entity.id
_entity.type
_entity.pdbx_description
1 polymer ?
#
loop_
_entity_poly.entity_id
_entity_poly.type
_entity_poly.pdbx_seq_one_letter_code
_entity_poly.pdbx_strand_id
1 'polypeptide(L)'
;MILTMTNMITWFKINQRAWLMSYLATKKSDVAHDSLLRLLRRFCQRYGFSRQRKTKNKLKQAVLIDIHGEFARDFHREYQSYENDCVFNVDETGMYYNLPPTYIWAVRGGRAKISTGEKHSMRMTAVLTARADGQKLSLLSIMKGVPGAHIETKEFPMFPRGHHYAMQENVWMDEVVWRQYLAMFLASPSMSRRWF
;
A
#
# COMPACT_ATOMS: atom_id res chain seq x y z
N MET A 1 6.79 23.90 -12.71
CA MET A 1 5.54 24.69 -12.61
C MET A 1 4.35 23.75 -12.71
N ILE A 2 3.42 23.74 -11.75
CA ILE A 2 2.22 22.88 -11.76
C ILE A 2 1.03 23.71 -12.22
N LEU A 3 0.42 23.34 -13.34
CA LEU A 3 -0.81 23.97 -13.83
C LEU A 3 -2.03 23.29 -13.21
N THR A 4 -2.72 23.97 -12.29
CA THR A 4 -3.98 23.50 -11.71
C THR A 4 -5.15 24.36 -12.19
N MET A 5 -6.37 23.83 -12.12
CA MET A 5 -7.59 24.61 -12.41
C MET A 5 -7.65 25.88 -11.56
N THR A 6 -7.32 25.76 -10.27
CA THR A 6 -7.26 26.89 -9.34
C THR A 6 -6.23 27.94 -9.79
N ASN A 7 -5.03 27.52 -10.19
CA ASN A 7 -3.99 28.44 -10.66
C ASN A 7 -4.42 29.20 -11.92
N MET A 8 -5.07 28.51 -12.86
CA MET A 8 -5.62 29.15 -14.07
C MET A 8 -6.72 30.16 -13.72
N ILE A 9 -7.66 29.80 -12.84
CA ILE A 9 -8.74 30.71 -12.41
C ILE A 9 -8.15 31.93 -11.70
N THR A 10 -7.18 31.74 -10.80
CA THR A 10 -6.50 32.85 -10.12
C THR A 10 -5.79 33.76 -11.12
N TRP A 11 -5.12 33.18 -12.13
CA TRP A 11 -4.50 33.97 -13.19
C TRP A 11 -5.52 34.80 -13.97
N PHE A 12 -6.68 34.22 -14.35
CA PHE A 12 -7.77 34.96 -15.00
C PHE A 12 -8.33 36.08 -14.12
N LYS A 13 -8.49 35.83 -12.80
CA LYS A 13 -8.97 36.84 -11.85
C LYS A 13 -8.03 38.04 -11.71
N ILE A 14 -6.71 37.81 -11.79
CA ILE A 14 -5.69 38.85 -11.65
C ILE A 14 -5.48 39.59 -12.96
N ASN A 15 -5.33 38.87 -14.07
CA ASN A 15 -4.83 39.44 -15.33
C ASN A 15 -5.94 39.74 -16.34
N GLN A 16 -7.10 39.08 -16.24
CA GLN A 16 -8.16 39.12 -17.26
C GLN A 16 -9.55 39.26 -16.63
N ARG A 17 -9.65 40.05 -15.56
CA ARG A 17 -10.86 40.18 -14.74
C ARG A 17 -12.08 40.67 -15.55
N ALA A 18 -11.89 41.67 -16.40
CA ALA A 18 -12.97 42.22 -17.23
C ALA A 18 -13.56 41.15 -18.17
N TRP A 19 -12.69 40.39 -18.84
CA TRP A 19 -13.10 39.27 -19.68
C TRP A 19 -13.80 38.18 -18.88
N LEU A 20 -13.27 37.81 -17.70
CA LEU A 20 -13.86 36.79 -16.83
C LEU A 20 -15.28 37.18 -16.39
N MET A 21 -15.49 38.44 -16.00
CA MET A 21 -16.81 38.93 -15.59
C MET A 21 -17.80 38.95 -16.76
N SER A 22 -17.35 39.40 -17.94
CA SER A 22 -18.16 39.36 -19.17
C SER A 22 -18.55 37.93 -19.56
N TYR A 23 -17.59 37.00 -19.51
CA TYR A 23 -17.83 35.58 -19.79
C TYR A 23 -18.84 34.97 -18.81
N LEU A 24 -18.70 35.23 -17.50
CA LEU A 24 -19.62 34.72 -16.49
C LEU A 24 -21.02 35.33 -16.62
N ALA A 25 -21.13 36.61 -17.01
CA ALA A 25 -22.42 37.27 -17.27
C ALA A 25 -23.20 36.64 -18.44
N THR A 26 -22.52 36.00 -19.40
CA THR A 26 -23.18 35.27 -20.50
C THR A 26 -23.78 33.92 -20.07
N LYS A 27 -23.55 33.49 -18.82
CA LYS A 27 -24.00 32.20 -18.30
C LYS A 27 -25.03 32.42 -17.21
N LYS A 28 -25.93 31.45 -17.04
CA LYS A 28 -26.84 31.44 -15.89
C LYS A 28 -26.00 31.28 -14.61
N SER A 29 -26.40 31.99 -13.55
CA SER A 29 -25.63 32.10 -12.29
C SER A 29 -25.33 30.73 -11.66
N ASP A 30 -26.26 29.78 -11.78
CA ASP A 30 -26.19 28.42 -11.28
C ASP A 30 -25.14 27.53 -11.98
N VAL A 31 -24.77 27.83 -13.23
CA VAL A 31 -23.84 27.02 -14.04
C VAL A 31 -22.59 27.77 -14.51
N ALA A 32 -22.46 29.05 -14.16
CA ALA A 32 -21.39 29.91 -14.65
C ALA A 32 -19.98 29.37 -14.28
N HIS A 33 -19.83 28.92 -13.03
CA HIS A 33 -18.58 28.34 -12.54
C HIS A 33 -18.24 27.00 -13.23
N ASP A 34 -19.22 26.11 -13.39
CA ASP A 34 -19.01 24.83 -14.07
C ASP A 34 -18.68 25.01 -15.56
N SER A 35 -19.29 26.01 -16.20
CA SER A 35 -19.01 26.40 -17.58
C SER A 35 -17.57 26.90 -17.74
N LEU A 36 -17.04 27.64 -16.77
CA LEU A 36 -15.63 28.06 -16.73
C LEU A 36 -14.70 26.85 -16.57
N LEU A 37 -15.00 25.94 -15.64
CA LEU A 37 -14.20 24.73 -15.45
C LEU A 37 -14.17 23.85 -16.71
N ARG A 38 -15.28 23.75 -17.44
CA ARG A 38 -15.34 23.03 -18.72
C ARG A 38 -14.48 23.69 -19.79
N LEU A 39 -14.49 25.03 -19.88
CA LEU A 39 -13.64 25.77 -20.81
C LEU A 39 -12.16 25.51 -20.52
N LEU A 40 -11.74 25.60 -19.27
CA LEU A 40 -10.35 25.34 -18.86
C LEU A 40 -9.92 23.89 -19.13
N ARG A 41 -10.81 22.92 -18.91
CA ARG A 41 -10.53 21.51 -19.27
C ARG A 41 -10.31 21.33 -20.77
N ARG A 42 -11.15 21.94 -21.61
CA ARG A 42 -11.01 21.89 -23.08
C ARG A 42 -9.73 22.57 -23.54
N PHE A 43 -9.36 23.69 -22.92
CA PHE A 43 -8.07 24.34 -23.14
C PHE A 43 -6.92 23.38 -22.85
N CYS A 44 -6.91 22.76 -21.66
CA CYS A 44 -5.88 21.79 -21.30
C CYS A 44 -5.77 20.64 -22.31
N GLN A 45 -6.90 20.06 -22.73
CA GLN A 45 -6.93 18.99 -23.73
C GLN A 45 -6.39 19.44 -25.10
N ARG A 46 -6.78 20.62 -25.57
CA ARG A 46 -6.35 21.17 -26.87
C ARG A 46 -4.84 21.40 -26.93
N TYR A 47 -4.24 21.84 -25.84
CA TYR A 47 -2.81 22.15 -25.76
C TYR A 47 -1.96 21.00 -25.19
N GLY A 48 -2.48 19.78 -25.15
CA GLY A 48 -1.71 18.59 -24.78
C GLY A 48 -1.42 18.42 -23.29
N PHE A 49 -2.10 19.18 -22.41
CA PHE A 49 -1.96 18.99 -20.97
C PHE A 49 -2.72 17.74 -20.51
N SER A 50 -1.99 16.78 -19.93
CA SER A 50 -2.58 15.57 -19.35
C SER A 50 -2.89 15.74 -17.87
N ARG A 51 -3.98 15.12 -17.40
CA ARG A 51 -4.32 15.07 -15.98
C ARG A 51 -3.42 14.06 -15.28
N GLN A 52 -2.44 14.55 -14.53
CA GLN A 52 -1.49 13.73 -13.77
C GLN A 52 -1.91 13.68 -12.29
N ARG A 53 -1.79 12.52 -11.65
CA ARG A 53 -1.91 12.40 -10.20
C ARG A 53 -0.59 12.89 -9.59
N LYS A 54 -0.65 13.69 -8.52
CA LYS A 54 0.55 14.02 -7.75
C LYS A 54 1.11 12.74 -7.16
N THR A 55 2.26 12.32 -7.65
CA THR A 55 3.02 11.17 -7.13
C THR A 55 4.25 11.71 -6.40
N LYS A 56 4.70 11.03 -5.36
CA LYS A 56 6.01 11.33 -4.77
C LYS A 56 7.06 11.01 -5.85
N ASN A 57 7.98 11.94 -6.12
CA ASN A 57 9.10 11.66 -6.99
C ASN A 57 9.89 10.50 -6.39
N LYS A 58 9.85 9.33 -7.03
CA LYS A 58 10.87 8.31 -6.83
C LYS A 58 12.14 8.80 -7.51
N LEU A 59 13.31 8.35 -7.04
CA LEU A 59 14.58 8.62 -7.71
C LEU A 59 14.50 8.18 -9.17
N LYS A 60 15.24 8.88 -10.05
CA LYS A 60 15.29 8.52 -11.48
C LYS A 60 15.83 7.09 -11.62
N GLN A 61 15.29 6.34 -12.58
CA GLN A 61 15.67 4.95 -12.82
C GLN A 61 17.19 4.76 -12.99
N ALA A 62 17.86 5.67 -13.72
CA ALA A 62 19.31 5.61 -13.92
C ALA A 62 20.10 5.66 -12.61
N VAL A 63 19.71 6.56 -11.70
CA VAL A 63 20.34 6.69 -10.37
C VAL A 63 20.14 5.41 -9.55
N LEU A 64 18.97 4.77 -9.66
CA LEU A 64 18.71 3.51 -8.96
C LEU A 64 19.54 2.35 -9.52
N ILE A 65 19.81 2.32 -10.83
CA ILE A 65 20.63 1.28 -11.46
C ILE A 65 22.07 1.37 -10.99
N ASP A 66 22.64 2.57 -10.94
CA ASP A 66 24.02 2.77 -10.50
C ASP A 66 24.20 2.35 -9.04
N ILE A 67 23.31 2.80 -8.15
CA ILE A 67 23.31 2.42 -6.73
C ILE A 67 23.13 0.91 -6.57
N HIS A 68 22.22 0.30 -7.33
CA HIS A 68 22.00 -1.14 -7.29
C HIS A 68 23.25 -1.91 -7.73
N GLY A 69 23.95 -1.46 -8.77
CA GLY A 69 25.18 -2.10 -9.25
C GLY A 69 26.34 -2.00 -8.27
N GLU A 70 26.50 -0.83 -7.62
CA GLU A 70 27.50 -0.63 -6.57
C GLU A 70 27.22 -1.53 -5.36
N PHE A 71 25.97 -1.54 -4.87
CA PHE A 71 25.55 -2.41 -3.78
C PHE A 71 25.77 -3.90 -4.10
N ALA A 72 25.36 -4.35 -5.29
CA ALA A 72 25.53 -5.75 -5.69
C ALA A 72 27.01 -6.16 -5.73
N ARG A 73 27.89 -5.30 -6.25
CA ARG A 73 29.34 -5.54 -6.25
C ARG A 73 29.90 -5.66 -4.83
N ASP A 74 29.51 -4.78 -3.93
CA ASP A 74 30.00 -4.77 -2.56
C ASP A 74 29.47 -5.98 -1.78
N PHE A 75 28.19 -6.31 -1.95
CA PHE A 75 27.57 -7.50 -1.38
C PHE A 75 28.27 -8.78 -1.83
N HIS A 76 28.47 -8.97 -3.13
CA HIS A 76 29.13 -10.17 -3.65
C HIS A 76 30.61 -10.26 -3.24
N ARG A 77 31.29 -9.13 -3.04
CA ARG A 77 32.68 -9.10 -2.55
C ARG A 77 32.76 -9.52 -1.08
N GLU A 78 31.89 -8.96 -0.24
CA GLU A 78 31.91 -9.20 1.22
C GLU A 78 31.45 -10.62 1.55
N TYR A 79 30.39 -11.09 0.89
CA TYR A 79 29.77 -12.37 1.19
C TYR A 79 30.17 -13.50 0.23
N GLN A 80 31.28 -13.36 -0.49
CA GLN A 80 31.76 -14.34 -1.49
C GLN A 80 31.98 -15.75 -0.92
N SER A 81 32.27 -15.87 0.37
CA SER A 81 32.55 -17.15 1.03
C SER A 81 31.28 -17.89 1.48
N TYR A 82 30.11 -17.25 1.38
CA TYR A 82 28.84 -17.87 1.75
C TYR A 82 28.24 -18.56 0.53
N GLU A 83 27.85 -19.81 0.73
CA GLU A 83 27.11 -20.58 -0.27
C GLU A 83 25.69 -20.03 -0.44
N ASN A 84 25.07 -20.32 -1.58
CA ASN A 84 23.70 -19.84 -1.90
C ASN A 84 22.63 -20.37 -0.92
N ASP A 85 22.92 -21.42 -0.16
CA ASP A 85 22.04 -21.96 0.87
C ASP A 85 22.08 -21.14 2.19
N CYS A 86 23.00 -20.18 2.30
CA CYS A 86 23.17 -19.29 3.44
C CYS A 86 22.59 -17.88 3.20
N VAL A 87 22.08 -17.61 1.99
CA VAL A 87 21.53 -16.30 1.60
C VAL A 87 20.01 -16.39 1.50
N PHE A 88 19.33 -15.59 2.32
CA PHE A 88 17.87 -15.55 2.42
C PHE A 88 17.36 -14.15 2.11
N ASN A 89 16.46 -14.05 1.14
CA ASN A 89 15.68 -12.85 0.90
C ASN A 89 14.33 -12.97 1.59
N VAL A 90 13.99 -11.98 2.40
CA VAL A 90 12.73 -11.94 3.16
C VAL A 90 11.99 -10.67 2.78
N ASP A 91 10.70 -10.81 2.48
CA ASP A 91 9.84 -9.66 2.22
C ASP A 91 8.46 -9.82 2.87
N GLU A 92 7.82 -8.69 3.16
CA GLU A 92 6.51 -8.62 3.79
C GLU A 92 5.44 -8.17 2.80
N THR A 93 4.31 -8.87 2.81
CA THR A 93 3.14 -8.45 2.04
C THR A 93 1.87 -8.45 2.89
N GLY A 94 1.10 -7.37 2.81
CA GLY A 94 -0.18 -7.26 3.48
C GLY A 94 -1.26 -8.05 2.76
N MET A 95 -1.88 -9.01 3.44
CA MET A 95 -3.03 -9.77 2.95
C MET A 95 -4.30 -9.30 3.65
N TYR A 96 -5.24 -8.73 2.88
CA TYR A 96 -6.52 -8.24 3.39
C TYR A 96 -7.59 -9.32 3.27
N TYR A 97 -8.24 -9.68 4.37
CA TYR A 97 -9.26 -10.74 4.41
C TYR A 97 -10.66 -10.25 4.80
N ASN A 98 -10.77 -9.06 5.39
CA ASN A 98 -12.06 -8.38 5.56
C ASN A 98 -11.96 -7.05 4.82
N LEU A 99 -12.51 -6.99 3.61
CA LEU A 99 -12.55 -5.78 2.80
C LEU A 99 -13.97 -5.21 2.89
N PRO A 100 -14.19 -4.12 3.65
CA PRO A 100 -15.49 -3.51 3.69
C PRO A 100 -15.87 -2.97 2.30
N PRO A 101 -17.16 -3.00 1.93
CA PRO A 101 -17.61 -2.53 0.63
C PRO A 101 -17.22 -1.05 0.44
N THR A 102 -16.52 -0.76 -0.66
CA THR A 102 -16.12 0.62 -1.03
C THR A 102 -17.31 1.48 -1.42
N TYR A 103 -18.41 0.85 -1.84
CA TYR A 103 -19.67 1.50 -2.19
C TYR A 103 -20.82 0.71 -1.57
N ILE A 104 -21.72 1.43 -0.91
CA ILE A 104 -22.97 0.87 -0.38
C ILE A 104 -24.16 1.52 -1.05
N TRP A 105 -25.15 0.70 -1.42
CA TRP A 105 -26.42 1.17 -1.92
C TRP A 105 -27.27 1.64 -0.75
N ALA A 106 -27.75 2.89 -0.82
CA ALA A 106 -28.72 3.43 0.11
C ALA A 106 -30.00 3.78 -0.64
N VAL A 107 -31.16 3.62 0.01
CA VAL A 107 -32.45 4.05 -0.51
C VAL A 107 -32.38 5.55 -0.87
N ARG A 108 -33.02 5.98 -1.95
CA ARG A 108 -33.02 7.36 -2.41
C ARG A 108 -33.55 8.29 -1.31
N GLY A 109 -32.70 9.19 -0.80
CA GLY A 109 -33.01 10.07 0.35
C GLY A 109 -32.73 9.46 1.73
N GLY A 110 -32.30 8.20 1.79
CA GLY A 110 -31.91 7.50 3.01
C GLY A 110 -30.46 7.77 3.43
N ARG A 111 -30.13 7.42 4.69
CA ARG A 111 -28.77 7.55 5.23
C ARG A 111 -27.90 6.38 4.81
N ALA A 112 -26.76 6.66 4.19
CA ALA A 112 -25.70 5.69 3.89
C ALA A 112 -24.78 5.49 5.11
N LYS A 113 -25.29 4.90 6.20
CA LYS A 113 -24.47 4.59 7.39
C LYS A 113 -24.24 3.09 7.51
N ILE A 114 -22.96 2.71 7.49
CA ILE A 114 -22.48 1.38 7.85
C ILE A 114 -22.13 1.40 9.35
N SER A 115 -22.37 0.29 10.05
CA SER A 115 -21.90 0.09 11.43
C SER A 115 -20.38 0.27 11.52
N THR A 116 -19.87 0.76 12.65
CA THR A 116 -18.45 1.14 12.81
C THR A 116 -17.48 -0.03 12.60
N GLY A 117 -17.92 -1.27 12.88
CA GLY A 117 -17.12 -2.49 12.70
C GLY A 117 -16.85 -2.88 11.25
N GLU A 118 -17.72 -2.47 10.32
CA GLU A 118 -17.63 -2.77 8.89
C GLU A 118 -16.93 -1.65 8.10
N LYS A 119 -16.14 -0.80 8.76
CA LYS A 119 -15.39 0.29 8.10
C LYS A 119 -13.90 0.02 7.99
N HIS A 120 -13.38 -0.89 8.81
CA HIS A 120 -11.94 -1.14 8.89
C HIS A 120 -11.61 -2.43 8.15
N SER A 121 -10.75 -2.31 7.14
CA SER A 121 -10.20 -3.49 6.48
C SER A 121 -9.31 -4.25 7.46
N MET A 122 -9.60 -5.52 7.71
CA MET A 122 -8.70 -6.38 8.49
C MET A 122 -7.60 -6.91 7.56
N ARG A 123 -6.37 -6.84 8.05
CA ARG A 123 -5.18 -7.32 7.36
C ARG A 123 -4.41 -8.29 8.24
N MET A 124 -3.81 -9.29 7.63
CA MET A 124 -2.69 -10.06 8.16
C MET A 124 -1.44 -9.72 7.34
N THR A 125 -0.27 -9.97 7.87
CA THR A 125 0.99 -9.79 7.15
C THR A 125 1.60 -11.15 6.87
N ALA A 126 1.85 -11.41 5.59
CA ALA A 126 2.51 -12.62 5.13
C ALA A 126 3.99 -12.30 4.89
N VAL A 127 4.86 -13.02 5.59
CA VAL A 127 6.32 -12.94 5.43
C VAL A 127 6.77 -14.08 4.54
N LEU A 128 7.39 -13.73 3.42
CA LEU A 128 7.87 -14.64 2.40
C LEU A 128 9.39 -14.70 2.46
N THR A 129 9.94 -15.90 2.61
CA THR A 129 11.38 -16.12 2.62
C THR A 129 11.76 -17.03 1.46
N ALA A 130 12.68 -16.55 0.63
CA ALA A 130 13.26 -17.31 -0.48
C ALA A 130 14.77 -17.40 -0.31
N ARG A 131 15.30 -18.60 -0.45
CA ARG A 131 16.74 -18.87 -0.42
C ARG A 131 17.34 -18.68 -1.80
N ALA A 132 18.60 -18.27 -1.88
CA ALA A 132 19.25 -17.95 -3.16
C ALA A 132 19.43 -19.16 -4.09
N ASP A 133 19.35 -20.39 -3.56
CA ASP A 133 19.30 -21.63 -4.35
C ASP A 133 17.92 -21.91 -4.99
N GLY A 134 16.94 -21.06 -4.75
CA GLY A 134 15.58 -21.16 -5.28
C GLY A 134 14.58 -21.85 -4.35
N GLN A 135 15.00 -22.31 -3.17
CA GLN A 135 14.08 -22.90 -2.20
C GLN A 135 13.16 -21.81 -1.61
N LYS A 136 11.84 -22.04 -1.67
CA LYS A 136 10.85 -21.23 -0.97
C LYS A 136 10.56 -21.86 0.38
N LEU A 137 10.61 -21.04 1.42
CA LEU A 137 10.39 -21.49 2.80
C LEU A 137 8.93 -21.34 3.21
N SER A 138 8.59 -21.98 4.32
CA SER A 138 7.27 -21.91 4.95
C SER A 138 6.88 -20.46 5.22
N LEU A 139 5.70 -20.09 4.71
CA LEU A 139 5.10 -18.78 4.93
C LEU A 139 4.87 -18.53 6.42
N LEU A 140 5.26 -17.36 6.91
CA LEU A 140 4.85 -16.87 8.23
C LEU A 140 3.68 -15.90 8.07
N SER A 141 2.57 -16.18 8.75
CA SER A 141 1.41 -15.29 8.81
C SER A 141 1.35 -14.59 10.17
N ILE A 142 1.45 -13.27 10.17
CA ILE A 142 1.32 -12.41 11.35
C ILE A 142 -0.12 -11.91 11.42
N MET A 143 -0.82 -12.31 12.47
CA MET A 143 -2.19 -11.89 12.74
C MET A 143 -2.22 -10.76 13.75
N LYS A 144 -3.26 -9.93 13.67
CA LYS A 144 -3.50 -8.90 14.67
C LYS A 144 -3.91 -9.55 15.98
N GLY A 145 -3.13 -9.32 17.03
CA GLY A 145 -3.41 -9.87 18.35
C GLY A 145 -2.35 -9.49 19.35
N VAL A 146 -2.65 -9.70 20.63
CA VAL A 146 -1.66 -9.60 21.70
C VAL A 146 -0.94 -10.96 21.75
N PRO A 147 0.40 -11.01 21.73
CA PRO A 147 1.15 -12.25 21.90
C PRO A 147 0.67 -13.03 23.15
N GLY A 148 0.44 -14.34 23.03
CA GLY A 148 -0.09 -15.18 24.12
C GLY A 148 -1.60 -15.06 24.39
N ALA A 149 -2.35 -14.23 23.65
CA ALA A 149 -3.80 -14.16 23.81
C ALA A 149 -4.52 -15.41 23.28
N HIS A 150 -5.67 -15.74 23.88
CA HIS A 150 -6.52 -16.82 23.40
C HIS A 150 -7.13 -16.47 22.04
N ILE A 151 -6.91 -17.33 21.04
CA ILE A 151 -7.68 -17.33 19.80
C ILE A 151 -9.00 -18.02 20.09
N GLU A 152 -10.08 -17.48 19.54
CA GLU A 152 -11.36 -18.17 19.53
C GLU A 152 -11.26 -19.46 18.70
N THR A 153 -11.14 -20.60 19.39
CA THR A 153 -10.95 -21.93 18.81
C THR A 153 -12.20 -22.45 18.08
N LYS A 154 -13.33 -21.75 18.19
CA LYS A 154 -14.60 -22.10 17.53
C LYS A 154 -14.66 -21.67 16.07
N GLU A 155 -13.98 -20.57 15.70
CA GLU A 155 -14.02 -20.05 14.33
C GLU A 155 -13.02 -20.76 13.40
N PHE A 156 -11.86 -21.16 13.94
CA PHE A 156 -10.82 -21.87 13.20
C PHE A 156 -10.37 -23.13 13.97
N PRO A 157 -10.89 -24.33 13.65
CA PRO A 157 -10.57 -25.54 14.39
C PRO A 157 -9.08 -25.91 14.30
N MET A 158 -8.42 -25.65 13.16
CA MET A 158 -6.97 -25.74 12.97
C MET A 158 -6.53 -24.87 11.79
N PHE A 159 -5.40 -24.18 11.93
CA PHE A 159 -4.75 -23.51 10.80
C PHE A 159 -4.12 -24.53 9.83
N PRO A 160 -4.00 -24.18 8.53
CA PRO A 160 -3.29 -25.01 7.56
C PRO A 160 -1.88 -25.40 8.04
N ARG A 161 -1.54 -26.69 7.89
CA ARG A 161 -0.21 -27.21 8.26
C ARG A 161 0.85 -26.74 7.26
N GLY A 162 2.10 -26.64 7.70
CA GLY A 162 3.23 -26.23 6.86
C GLY A 162 3.48 -24.71 6.83
N HIS A 163 2.76 -23.95 7.66
CA HIS A 163 2.94 -22.51 7.81
C HIS A 163 3.23 -22.16 9.27
N HIS A 164 3.93 -21.06 9.47
CA HIS A 164 4.15 -20.49 10.80
C HIS A 164 3.15 -19.37 11.03
N TYR A 165 2.75 -19.20 12.29
CA TYR A 165 1.81 -18.17 12.69
C TYR A 165 2.36 -17.43 13.90
N ALA A 166 2.21 -16.11 13.89
CA ALA A 166 2.57 -15.25 15.00
C ALA A 166 1.47 -14.22 15.24
N MET A 167 1.42 -13.68 16.45
CA MET A 167 0.54 -12.56 16.81
C MET A 167 1.34 -11.31 17.07
N GLN A 168 0.85 -10.19 16.56
CA GLN A 168 1.44 -8.89 16.82
C GLN A 168 0.39 -7.79 16.68
N GLU A 169 0.39 -6.82 17.59
CA GLU A 169 -0.70 -5.83 17.73
C GLU A 169 -0.88 -4.94 16.49
N ASN A 170 0.23 -4.65 15.81
CA ASN A 170 0.32 -3.75 14.66
C ASN A 170 0.41 -4.50 13.32
N VAL A 171 0.49 -5.82 13.36
CA VAL A 171 0.55 -6.72 12.19
C VAL A 171 1.76 -6.43 11.30
N TRP A 172 2.97 -6.39 11.86
CA TRP A 172 4.24 -6.27 11.11
C TRP A 172 5.35 -7.07 11.80
N MET A 173 6.44 -7.34 11.07
CA MET A 173 7.59 -8.08 11.62
C MET A 173 8.46 -7.20 12.50
N ASP A 174 8.38 -7.37 13.81
CA ASP A 174 9.30 -6.73 14.75
C ASP A 174 10.46 -7.67 15.14
N GLU A 175 11.38 -7.17 15.96
CA GLU A 175 12.55 -7.93 16.43
C GLU A 175 12.16 -9.21 17.19
N VAL A 176 10.99 -9.22 17.84
CA VAL A 176 10.49 -10.38 18.60
C VAL A 176 9.97 -11.44 17.64
N VAL A 177 9.11 -11.06 16.70
CA VAL A 177 8.59 -11.99 15.69
C VAL A 177 9.73 -12.49 14.80
N TRP A 178 10.74 -11.67 14.50
CA TRP A 178 11.94 -12.07 13.79
C TRP A 178 12.75 -13.14 14.53
N ARG A 179 13.00 -12.96 15.82
CA ARG A 179 13.69 -13.98 16.63
C ARG A 179 12.89 -15.29 16.72
N GLN A 180 11.57 -15.20 16.85
CA GLN A 180 10.69 -16.38 16.86
C GLN A 180 10.74 -17.11 15.51
N TYR A 181 10.66 -16.36 14.41
CA TYR A 181 10.75 -16.92 13.07
C TYR A 181 12.10 -17.59 12.84
N LEU A 182 13.21 -16.95 13.21
CA LEU A 182 14.54 -17.55 13.15
C LEU A 182 14.65 -18.81 13.99
N ALA A 183 14.08 -18.85 15.20
CA ALA A 183 14.07 -20.05 16.03
C ALA A 183 13.26 -21.19 15.38
N MET A 184 12.09 -20.89 14.80
CA MET A 184 11.28 -21.85 14.05
C MET A 184 11.95 -22.30 12.75
N PHE A 185 12.75 -21.42 12.15
CA PHE A 185 13.48 -21.61 10.89
C PHE A 185 14.77 -22.42 11.08
N LEU A 186 15.50 -22.22 12.18
CA LEU A 186 16.76 -22.90 12.49
C LEU A 186 16.55 -24.22 13.27
N ALA A 187 15.39 -24.43 13.90
CA ALA A 187 15.09 -25.68 14.57
C ALA A 187 14.75 -26.79 13.55
N SER A 188 15.47 -27.92 13.61
CA SER A 188 15.17 -29.14 12.85
C SER A 188 13.74 -29.65 13.09
N PRO A 189 13.16 -30.48 12.19
CA PRO A 189 11.71 -30.78 12.11
C PRO A 189 11.07 -31.52 13.29
N SER A 190 11.74 -31.67 14.43
CA SER A 190 11.32 -32.53 15.55
C SER A 190 10.80 -31.80 16.79
N MET A 191 10.50 -30.50 16.74
CA MET A 191 9.85 -29.83 17.88
C MET A 191 8.38 -29.51 17.64
N SER A 192 7.59 -30.51 18.04
CA SER A 192 6.20 -30.45 18.46
C SER A 192 5.76 -29.11 19.06
N ARG A 193 4.76 -28.50 18.40
CA ARG A 193 3.60 -27.78 18.96
C ARG A 193 3.85 -27.07 20.30
N ARG A 194 4.41 -25.87 20.25
CA ARG A 194 4.05 -24.81 21.19
C ARG A 194 3.77 -23.54 20.42
N TRP A 195 2.52 -23.10 20.49
CA TRP A 195 2.06 -21.81 20.02
C TRP A 195 2.29 -20.80 21.16
N PHE A 196 2.96 -19.68 20.88
CA PHE A 196 3.19 -18.55 21.79
C PHE A 196 2.66 -17.27 21.14
#